data_AF-A0A9E2ACM2-F1
#
_entry.id   AF-A0A9E2ACM2-F1
#
_cell.length_a   1.000
_cell.length_b   1.000
_cell.length_c   1.000
_cell.angle_alpha   90.00
_cell.angle_beta   90.00
_cell.angle_gamma   90.00
#
_symmetry.space_group_name_H-M   'P 1'
#
loop_
_entity.id
_entity.type
_entity.pdbx_description
1 polymer ?
#
loop_
_entity_poly.entity_id
_entity_poly.type
_entity_poly.pdbx_seq_one_letter_code
_entity_poly.pdbx_strand_id
1 'polypeptide(L)'
;ATQNPIEMEGTYPLPEAQLDRFLFKVLVPFPSEDDLVAILDRTTTAQTPSVDRVTDAATLQSMIDAVREVPAATHLLRYASTLVKATHPETEAAPGAVRKYARFGASPRAAQAMVLGGKARALVEGRLNLSAEDIRAVAPLALRHRMVLGYEAAADGVTPDNLLDEVLDAFPAPVAEGG
;
A
#
# COMPACT_ATOMS: atom_id res chain seq x y z
N ALA A 1 -11.43 7.60 0.36
CA ALA A 1 -11.67 8.64 -0.65
C ALA A 1 -11.40 8.04 -2.02
N THR A 2 -12.15 8.43 -3.04
CA THR A 2 -11.95 8.04 -4.43
C THR A 2 -11.64 9.31 -5.22
N GLN A 3 -10.73 9.23 -6.19
CA GLN A 3 -10.38 10.34 -7.07
C GLN A 3 -10.56 9.88 -8.51
N ASN A 4 -11.38 10.60 -9.29
CA ASN A 4 -11.55 10.34 -10.71
C ASN A 4 -10.43 11.07 -11.49
N PRO A 5 -9.52 10.36 -12.17
CA PRO A 5 -8.34 10.98 -12.79
C PRO A 5 -8.66 11.87 -14.01
N ILE A 6 -9.90 11.88 -14.50
CA ILE A 6 -10.32 12.58 -15.74
C ILE A 6 -11.07 13.90 -15.45
N GLU A 7 -11.37 14.21 -14.19
CA GLU A 7 -12.12 15.43 -13.85
C GLU A 7 -11.27 16.71 -14.04
N MET A 8 -11.48 17.37 -15.17
CA MET A 8 -10.82 18.62 -15.58
C MET A 8 -11.49 19.88 -15.01
N GLU A 9 -12.61 19.74 -14.28
CA GLU A 9 -13.30 20.85 -13.62
C GLU A 9 -12.89 20.95 -12.14
N GLY A 10 -11.98 21.88 -11.84
CA GLY A 10 -11.90 22.52 -10.51
C GLY A 10 -11.43 21.67 -9.31
N THR A 11 -11.02 20.41 -9.49
CA THR A 11 -10.42 19.64 -8.40
C THR A 11 -8.90 19.88 -8.36
N TYR A 12 -8.45 20.66 -7.37
CA TYR A 12 -7.04 20.72 -7.05
C TYR A 12 -6.60 19.33 -6.56
N PRO A 13 -5.55 18.72 -7.12
CA PRO A 13 -5.05 17.45 -6.61
C PRO A 13 -4.78 17.59 -5.12
N LEU A 14 -5.14 16.56 -4.34
CA LEU A 14 -4.89 16.57 -2.90
C LEU A 14 -3.40 16.84 -2.66
N PRO A 15 -3.05 17.85 -1.85
CA PRO A 15 -1.66 18.09 -1.50
C PRO A 15 -1.02 16.82 -0.92
N GLU A 16 0.27 16.63 -1.13
CA GLU A 16 1.02 15.45 -0.71
C GLU A 16 0.89 15.20 0.80
N ALA A 17 0.87 16.28 1.59
CA ALA A 17 0.64 16.22 3.03
C ALA A 17 -0.76 15.68 3.41
N GLN A 18 -1.76 15.83 2.54
CA GLN A 18 -3.08 15.23 2.71
C GLN A 18 -3.09 13.77 2.24
N LEU A 19 -2.43 13.46 1.12
CA LEU A 19 -2.29 12.09 0.64
C LEU A 19 -1.58 11.19 1.66
N ASP A 20 -0.57 11.70 2.36
CA ASP A 20 0.17 10.97 3.39
C ASP A 20 -0.70 10.45 4.56
N ARG A 21 -1.90 11.02 4.75
CA ARG A 21 -2.85 10.58 5.78
C ARG A 21 -3.62 9.32 5.39
N PHE A 22 -3.67 8.96 4.11
CA PHE A 22 -4.30 7.71 3.68
C PHE A 22 -3.38 6.52 3.97
N LEU A 23 -3.91 5.47 4.60
CA LEU A 23 -3.13 4.27 4.90
C LEU A 23 -2.52 3.68 3.63
N PHE A 24 -3.36 3.47 2.61
CA PHE A 24 -3.01 2.91 1.31
C PHE A 24 -3.55 3.72 0.14
N LYS A 25 -2.80 3.71 -0.97
CA LYS A 25 -3.30 4.00 -2.30
C LYS A 25 -3.40 2.68 -3.08
N VAL A 26 -4.62 2.31 -3.45
CA VAL A 26 -4.91 1.13 -4.26
C VAL A 26 -5.16 1.60 -5.69
N LEU A 27 -4.47 0.98 -6.65
CA LEU A 27 -4.78 1.18 -8.06
C LEU A 27 -5.85 0.17 -8.46
N VAL A 28 -6.99 0.67 -8.93
CA VAL A 28 -8.09 -0.17 -9.44
C VAL A 28 -8.00 -0.12 -10.97
N PRO A 29 -7.55 -1.20 -11.63
CA PRO A 29 -7.54 -1.25 -13.09
C PRO A 29 -8.98 -1.25 -13.63
N PHE A 30 -9.13 -0.86 -14.89
CA PHE A 30 -10.42 -1.01 -15.56
C PHE A 30 -10.76 -2.52 -15.64
N PRO A 31 -12.02 -2.91 -15.35
CA PRO A 31 -12.44 -4.31 -15.42
C PRO A 31 -12.21 -4.90 -16.81
N SER A 32 -11.98 -6.21 -16.86
CA SER A 32 -11.96 -6.94 -18.14
C SER A 32 -13.34 -6.90 -18.81
N GLU A 33 -13.41 -7.29 -20.08
CA GLU A 33 -14.69 -7.43 -20.78
C GLU A 33 -15.61 -8.43 -20.05
N ASP A 34 -15.09 -9.57 -19.61
CA ASP A 34 -15.84 -10.58 -18.87
C ASP A 34 -16.37 -10.04 -17.54
N ASP A 35 -15.54 -9.29 -16.79
CA ASP A 35 -15.97 -8.63 -15.55
C ASP A 35 -17.07 -7.60 -15.82
N LEU A 36 -16.95 -6.83 -16.92
CA LEU A 36 -17.95 -5.84 -17.32
C LEU A 36 -19.27 -6.52 -17.68
N VAL A 37 -19.24 -7.60 -18.47
CA VAL A 37 -20.43 -8.37 -18.80
C VAL A 37 -21.11 -8.89 -17.54
N ALA A 38 -20.34 -9.43 -16.59
CA ALA A 38 -20.88 -9.88 -15.31
C ALA A 38 -21.49 -8.75 -14.46
N ILE A 39 -20.87 -7.56 -14.46
CA ILE A 39 -21.40 -6.36 -13.80
C ILE A 39 -22.73 -5.94 -14.46
N LEU A 40 -22.77 -5.85 -15.79
CA LEU A 40 -23.95 -5.45 -16.54
C LEU A 40 -25.11 -6.44 -16.30
N ASP A 41 -24.86 -7.74 -16.39
CA ASP A 41 -25.88 -8.78 -16.14
C ASP A 41 -26.46 -8.68 -14.72
N ARG A 42 -25.60 -8.53 -13.70
CA ARG A 42 -26.05 -8.41 -12.30
C ARG A 42 -26.77 -7.12 -11.97
N THR A 43 -26.49 -6.02 -12.68
CA THR A 43 -27.02 -4.69 -12.33
C THR A 43 -28.17 -4.21 -13.22
N THR A 44 -28.40 -4.86 -14.36
CA THR A 44 -29.48 -4.50 -15.30
C THR A 44 -30.67 -5.46 -15.28
N THR A 45 -30.63 -6.48 -14.42
CA THR A 45 -31.76 -7.39 -14.18
C THR A 45 -32.73 -6.80 -13.15
N ALA A 46 -34.00 -7.21 -13.22
CA ALA A 46 -35.04 -6.73 -12.30
C ALA A 46 -34.90 -7.26 -10.86
N GLN A 47 -33.94 -8.14 -10.61
CA GLN A 47 -33.70 -8.76 -9.31
C GLN A 47 -32.82 -7.86 -8.46
N THR A 48 -33.35 -7.35 -7.36
CA THR A 48 -32.54 -6.63 -6.38
C THR A 48 -31.81 -7.64 -5.50
N PRO A 49 -30.46 -7.63 -5.45
CA PRO A 49 -29.72 -8.54 -4.60
C PRO A 49 -30.02 -8.28 -3.12
N SER A 50 -30.35 -9.33 -2.37
CA SER A 50 -30.43 -9.28 -0.90
C SER A 50 -29.07 -9.65 -0.30
N VAL A 51 -28.63 -8.91 0.71
CA VAL A 51 -27.40 -9.20 1.44
C VAL A 51 -27.71 -9.55 2.88
N ASP A 52 -27.12 -10.64 3.36
CA ASP A 52 -27.23 -11.05 4.76
C ASP A 52 -26.18 -10.35 5.62
N ARG A 53 -26.57 -9.96 6.83
CA ARG A 53 -25.64 -9.42 7.81
C ARG A 53 -24.77 -10.54 8.36
N VAL A 54 -23.47 -10.52 8.02
CA VAL A 54 -22.49 -11.52 8.49
C VAL A 54 -21.75 -11.13 9.77
N THR A 55 -21.82 -9.86 10.20
CA THR A 55 -21.14 -9.37 11.41
C THR A 55 -21.84 -8.14 12.02
N ASP A 56 -21.39 -7.72 13.20
CA ASP A 56 -21.86 -6.51 13.87
C ASP A 56 -20.73 -5.52 14.17
N ALA A 57 -21.10 -4.30 14.58
CA ALA A 57 -20.14 -3.23 14.82
C ALA A 57 -19.18 -3.54 15.98
N ALA A 58 -19.65 -4.24 17.01
CA ALA A 58 -18.84 -4.61 18.15
C ALA A 58 -17.77 -5.63 17.74
N THR A 59 -18.18 -6.65 16.99
CA THR A 59 -17.30 -7.68 16.42
C THR A 59 -16.29 -7.06 15.45
N LEU A 60 -16.72 -6.16 14.57
CA LEU A 60 -15.81 -5.44 13.67
C LEU A 60 -14.77 -4.61 14.44
N GLN A 61 -15.18 -3.93 15.52
CA GLN A 61 -14.25 -3.19 16.36
C GLN A 61 -13.25 -4.14 17.04
N SER A 62 -13.69 -5.27 17.56
CA SER A 62 -12.80 -6.29 18.12
C SER A 62 -11.80 -6.83 17.09
N MET A 63 -12.20 -7.00 15.83
CA MET A 63 -11.28 -7.38 14.76
C MET A 63 -10.22 -6.29 14.50
N ILE A 64 -10.61 -5.01 14.50
CA ILE A 64 -9.69 -3.88 14.34
C ILE A 64 -8.69 -3.81 15.51
N ASP A 65 -9.17 -4.06 16.73
CA ASP A 65 -8.32 -4.06 17.92
C ASP A 65 -7.34 -5.24 17.90
N ALA A 66 -7.79 -6.43 17.48
CA ALA A 66 -6.95 -7.61 17.34
C ALA A 66 -5.76 -7.38 16.39
N VAL A 67 -5.92 -6.59 15.32
CA VAL A 67 -4.80 -6.19 14.43
C VAL A 67 -3.68 -5.53 15.22
N ARG A 68 -3.98 -4.74 16.24
CA ARG A 68 -2.96 -4.03 17.04
C ARG A 68 -2.21 -4.98 17.98
N GLU A 69 -2.89 -6.03 18.44
CA GLU A 69 -2.36 -7.02 19.38
C GLU A 69 -1.38 -8.00 18.74
N VAL A 70 -1.46 -8.23 17.42
CA VAL A 70 -0.51 -9.11 16.71
C VAL A 70 0.92 -8.65 16.97
N PRO A 71 1.83 -9.51 17.47
CA PRO A 71 3.20 -9.13 17.74
C PRO A 71 3.96 -8.81 16.45
N ALA A 72 4.87 -7.82 16.52
CA ALA A 72 5.81 -7.51 15.46
C ALA A 72 7.23 -7.57 16.00
N ALA A 73 7.99 -8.58 15.55
CA ALA A 73 9.38 -8.74 15.95
C ALA A 73 10.24 -7.53 15.53
N THR A 74 11.25 -7.18 16.32
CA THR A 74 12.09 -6.00 16.07
C THR A 74 12.74 -6.01 14.68
N HIS A 75 13.15 -7.17 14.17
CA HIS A 75 13.75 -7.27 12.84
C HIS A 75 12.75 -6.91 11.71
N LEU A 76 11.46 -7.19 11.89
CA LEU A 76 10.41 -6.81 10.94
C LEU A 76 10.14 -5.29 10.98
N LEU A 77 10.17 -4.70 12.18
CA LEU A 77 10.09 -3.24 12.33
C LEU A 77 11.29 -2.54 11.69
N ARG A 78 12.49 -3.13 11.83
CA ARG A 78 13.69 -2.66 11.12
C ARG A 78 13.55 -2.80 9.62
N TYR A 79 13.03 -3.92 9.12
CA TYR A 79 12.80 -4.11 7.69
C TYR A 79 11.86 -3.04 7.12
N ALA A 80 10.70 -2.80 7.73
CA ALA A 80 9.79 -1.72 7.33
C ALA A 80 10.47 -0.33 7.35
N SER A 81 11.30 -0.07 8.37
CA SER A 81 12.08 1.17 8.48
C SER A 81 13.13 1.30 7.37
N THR A 82 13.83 0.21 7.05
CA THR A 82 14.81 0.15 5.95
C THR A 82 14.15 0.47 4.61
N LEU A 83 12.98 -0.12 4.33
CA LEU A 83 12.23 0.18 3.11
C LEU A 83 11.86 1.66 3.02
N VAL A 84 11.39 2.26 4.12
CA VAL A 84 11.11 3.71 4.14
C VAL A 84 12.39 4.50 3.87
N LYS A 85 13.49 4.23 4.59
CA LYS A 85 14.76 4.93 4.38
C LYS A 85 15.26 4.82 2.94
N ALA A 86 15.13 3.65 2.32
CA ALA A 86 15.55 3.40 0.95
C ALA A 86 14.78 4.22 -0.10
N THR A 87 13.62 4.81 0.26
CA THR A 87 12.91 5.75 -0.62
C THR A 87 13.46 7.18 -0.59
N HIS A 88 14.36 7.50 0.34
CA HIS A 88 14.94 8.85 0.50
C HIS A 88 16.27 8.97 -0.26
N PRO A 89 16.38 9.83 -1.29
CA PRO A 89 17.50 9.87 -2.22
C PRO A 89 18.85 10.21 -1.57
N GLU A 90 18.84 10.91 -0.43
CA GLU A 90 20.04 11.30 0.31
C GLU A 90 20.61 10.18 1.18
N THR A 91 19.91 9.05 1.32
CA THR A 91 20.37 7.96 2.17
C THR A 91 21.32 7.00 1.47
N GLU A 92 22.24 6.41 2.23
CA GLU A 92 23.13 5.35 1.73
C GLU A 92 22.35 4.09 1.29
N ALA A 93 21.16 3.89 1.85
CA ALA A 93 20.29 2.76 1.50
C ALA A 93 19.54 2.94 0.17
N ALA A 94 19.47 4.15 -0.39
CA ALA A 94 18.70 4.39 -1.61
C ALA A 94 19.30 3.68 -2.83
N PRO A 95 18.51 2.93 -3.61
CA PRO A 95 18.94 2.46 -4.93
C PRO A 95 19.30 3.60 -5.87
N GLY A 96 20.12 3.34 -6.90
CA GLY A 96 20.57 4.35 -7.86
C GLY A 96 19.42 5.09 -8.55
N ALA A 97 18.36 4.37 -8.92
CA ALA A 97 17.16 4.94 -9.50
C ALA A 97 16.45 5.91 -8.53
N VAL A 98 16.34 5.55 -7.24
CA VAL A 98 15.77 6.44 -6.22
C VAL A 98 16.60 7.71 -6.08
N ARG A 99 17.94 7.61 -6.02
CA ARG A 99 18.82 8.79 -5.94
C ARG A 99 18.66 9.73 -7.14
N LYS A 100 18.43 9.17 -8.32
CA LYS A 100 18.29 9.93 -9.56
C LYS A 100 16.92 10.60 -9.69
N TYR A 101 15.85 9.88 -9.32
CA TYR A 101 14.49 10.25 -9.69
C TYR A 101 13.60 10.68 -8.53
N ALA A 102 13.92 10.33 -7.28
CA ALA A 102 13.15 10.76 -6.13
C ALA A 102 13.61 12.15 -5.66
N ARG A 103 12.65 13.01 -5.35
CA ARG A 103 12.87 14.31 -4.70
C ARG A 103 12.66 14.23 -3.19
N PHE A 104 11.66 13.47 -2.75
CA PHE A 104 11.38 13.20 -1.35
C PHE A 104 10.92 11.75 -1.17
N GLY A 105 11.43 11.09 -0.13
CA GLY A 105 11.00 9.75 0.25
C GLY A 105 9.75 9.74 1.12
N ALA A 106 9.30 8.54 1.44
CA ALA A 106 8.08 8.31 2.20
C ALA A 106 8.22 8.72 3.68
N SER A 107 7.11 9.19 4.26
CA SER A 107 7.05 9.55 5.68
C SER A 107 7.08 8.31 6.60
N PRO A 108 7.31 8.48 7.92
CA PRO A 108 7.17 7.40 8.90
C PRO A 108 5.80 6.71 8.91
N ARG A 109 4.74 7.37 8.38
CA ARG A 109 3.41 6.76 8.24
C ARG A 109 3.41 5.58 7.27
N ALA A 110 4.33 5.55 6.30
CA ALA A 110 4.49 4.38 5.44
C ALA A 110 4.87 3.13 6.25
N ALA A 111 5.82 3.25 7.18
CA ALA A 111 6.20 2.13 8.05
C ALA A 111 5.03 1.70 8.96
N GLN A 112 4.28 2.66 9.50
CA GLN A 112 3.06 2.36 10.28
C GLN A 112 2.02 1.62 9.44
N ALA A 113 1.79 2.06 8.20
CA ALA A 113 0.86 1.44 7.27
C ALA A 113 1.29 0.02 6.87
N MET A 114 2.58 -0.18 6.60
CA MET A 114 3.13 -1.50 6.30
C MET A 114 2.97 -2.47 7.47
N VAL A 115 3.26 -2.03 8.70
CA VAL A 115 3.13 -2.88 9.88
C VAL A 115 1.67 -3.22 10.17
N LEU A 116 0.77 -2.22 10.22
CA LEU A 116 -0.64 -2.47 10.50
C LEU A 116 -1.32 -3.28 9.40
N GLY A 117 -1.03 -2.97 8.14
CA GLY A 117 -1.54 -3.71 6.99
C GLY A 117 -1.03 -5.14 6.94
N GLY A 118 0.26 -5.35 7.21
CA GLY A 118 0.84 -6.67 7.27
C GLY A 118 0.24 -7.51 8.40
N LYS A 119 -0.02 -6.92 9.57
CA LYS A 119 -0.71 -7.61 10.68
C LYS A 119 -2.14 -8.00 10.30
N ALA A 120 -2.88 -7.08 9.66
CA ALA A 120 -4.22 -7.36 9.16
C ALA A 120 -4.21 -8.49 8.12
N ARG A 121 -3.25 -8.47 7.19
CA ARG A 121 -3.05 -9.53 6.21
C ARG A 121 -2.78 -10.89 6.88
N ALA A 122 -1.87 -10.93 7.85
CA ALA A 122 -1.57 -12.16 8.60
C ALA A 122 -2.84 -12.75 9.24
N LEU A 123 -3.66 -11.92 9.88
CA LEU A 123 -4.92 -12.37 10.50
C LEU A 123 -5.94 -12.88 9.48
N VAL A 124 -6.08 -12.22 8.32
CA VAL A 124 -6.96 -12.68 7.23
C VAL A 124 -6.50 -14.04 6.70
N GLU A 125 -5.19 -14.30 6.69
CA GLU A 125 -4.61 -15.58 6.34
C GLU A 125 -4.58 -16.60 7.51
N GLY A 126 -5.17 -16.27 8.66
CA GLY A 126 -5.24 -17.16 9.83
C GLY A 126 -3.95 -17.28 10.65
N ARG A 127 -2.96 -16.42 10.41
CA ARG A 127 -1.68 -16.38 11.13
C ARG A 127 -1.71 -15.34 12.24
N LEU A 128 -1.14 -15.70 13.41
CA LEU A 128 -1.09 -14.85 14.60
C LEU A 128 0.21 -14.05 14.75
N ASN A 129 1.07 -14.09 13.74
CA ASN A 129 2.35 -13.37 13.73
C ASN A 129 2.57 -12.69 12.39
N LEU A 130 3.09 -11.47 12.46
CA LEU A 130 3.55 -10.73 11.28
C LEU A 130 4.77 -11.44 10.66
N SER A 131 4.82 -11.49 9.34
CA SER A 131 5.99 -11.94 8.57
C SER A 131 6.58 -10.79 7.72
N ALA A 132 7.78 -11.00 7.19
CA ALA A 132 8.37 -10.07 6.23
C ALA A 132 7.62 -10.04 4.89
N GLU A 133 7.04 -11.18 4.49
CA GLU A 133 6.21 -11.29 3.29
C GLU A 133 4.95 -10.42 3.41
N ASP A 134 4.33 -10.39 4.60
CA ASP A 134 3.19 -9.51 4.86
C ASP A 134 3.52 -8.03 4.64
N ILE A 135 4.67 -7.59 5.18
CA ILE A 135 5.17 -6.23 4.99
C ILE A 135 5.41 -5.96 3.50
N ARG A 136 6.08 -6.89 2.81
CA ARG A 136 6.40 -6.75 1.38
C ARG A 136 5.14 -6.65 0.53
N ALA A 137 4.12 -7.47 0.81
CA ALA A 137 2.87 -7.49 0.06
C ALA A 137 2.10 -6.17 0.12
N VAL A 138 2.15 -5.46 1.26
CA VAL A 138 1.47 -4.17 1.43
C VAL A 138 2.36 -2.96 1.15
N ALA A 139 3.68 -3.15 1.00
CA ALA A 139 4.64 -2.06 0.80
C ALA A 139 4.30 -1.17 -0.40
N PRO A 140 3.94 -1.70 -1.59
CA PRO A 140 3.57 -0.85 -2.72
C PRO A 140 2.33 0.01 -2.42
N LEU A 141 1.36 -0.53 -1.68
CA LEU A 141 0.14 0.19 -1.32
C LEU A 141 0.43 1.33 -0.32
N ALA A 142 1.41 1.11 0.56
CA ALA A 142 1.83 2.08 1.58
C ALA A 142 2.76 3.16 1.00
N LEU A 143 3.64 2.84 0.07
CA LEU A 143 4.72 3.75 -0.31
C LEU A 143 4.41 4.60 -1.54
N ARG A 144 3.62 4.09 -2.51
CA ARG A 144 3.49 4.70 -3.85
C ARG A 144 3.00 6.14 -3.87
N HIS A 145 2.12 6.52 -2.94
CA HIS A 145 1.57 7.88 -2.83
C HIS A 145 2.37 8.78 -1.90
N ARG A 146 3.46 8.28 -1.33
CA ARG A 146 4.34 8.99 -0.40
C ARG A 146 5.70 9.31 -0.99
N MET A 147 5.99 8.82 -2.20
CA MET A 147 7.20 9.18 -2.94
C MET A 147 6.90 10.34 -3.87
N VAL A 148 7.71 11.39 -3.77
CA VAL A 148 7.64 12.55 -4.67
C VAL A 148 8.78 12.45 -5.65
N LEU A 149 8.45 12.38 -6.93
CA LEU A 149 9.42 12.27 -8.02
C LEU A 149 9.91 13.66 -8.48
N GLY A 150 11.14 13.71 -8.99
CA GLY A 150 11.70 14.86 -9.71
C GLY A 150 11.19 14.96 -11.15
N TYR A 151 11.54 16.05 -11.84
CA TYR A 151 11.09 16.30 -13.22
C TYR A 151 11.74 15.33 -14.21
N GLU A 152 12.95 14.86 -13.91
CA GLU A 152 13.71 13.87 -14.66
C GLU A 152 12.93 12.56 -14.78
N ALA A 153 12.18 12.19 -13.74
CA ALA A 153 11.35 10.98 -13.76
C ALA A 153 10.24 11.08 -14.81
N ALA A 154 9.61 12.26 -14.92
CA ALA A 154 8.57 12.48 -15.93
C ALA A 154 9.13 12.45 -17.35
N ALA A 155 10.32 13.00 -17.58
CA ALA A 155 10.99 12.97 -18.88
C ALA A 155 11.34 11.53 -19.32
N ASP A 156 11.76 10.69 -18.37
CA ASP A 156 12.16 9.31 -18.61
C ASP A 156 10.99 8.30 -18.48
N GLY A 157 9.77 8.76 -18.21
CA GLY A 157 8.59 7.90 -18.03
C GLY A 157 8.62 7.01 -16.78
N VAL A 158 9.41 7.39 -15.77
CA VAL A 158 9.58 6.64 -14.51
C VAL A 158 8.42 6.93 -13.57
N THR A 159 7.82 5.87 -13.03
CA THR A 159 6.70 5.94 -12.08
C THR A 159 7.17 5.62 -10.65
N PRO A 160 6.37 5.96 -9.62
CA PRO A 160 6.67 5.55 -8.25
C PRO A 160 6.79 4.03 -8.13
N ASP A 161 5.96 3.27 -8.84
CA ASP A 161 6.00 1.81 -8.79
C ASP A 161 7.33 1.26 -9.34
N ASN A 162 7.91 1.87 -10.38
CA ASN A 162 9.24 1.48 -10.86
C ASN A 162 10.32 1.68 -9.77
N LEU A 163 10.27 2.78 -9.03
CA LEU A 163 11.22 3.01 -7.94
C LEU A 163 10.99 2.08 -6.74
N LEU A 164 9.73 1.69 -6.51
CA LEU A 164 9.40 0.75 -5.45
C LEU A 164 9.91 -0.65 -5.76
N ASP A 165 9.83 -1.09 -7.01
CA ASP A 165 10.41 -2.36 -7.44
C ASP A 165 11.93 -2.38 -7.15
N GLU A 166 12.64 -1.31 -7.51
CA GLU A 166 14.08 -1.15 -7.20
C GLU A 166 14.38 -1.22 -5.69
N VAL A 167 13.56 -0.58 -4.85
CA VAL A 167 13.70 -0.63 -3.39
C VAL A 167 13.43 -2.03 -2.87
N LEU A 168 12.38 -2.69 -3.34
CA LEU A 168 12.00 -4.02 -2.91
C LEU A 168 13.02 -5.07 -3.37
N ASP A 169 13.65 -4.90 -4.52
CA ASP A 169 14.68 -5.82 -5.01
C ASP A 169 16.02 -5.62 -4.30
N ALA A 170 16.38 -4.38 -3.97
CA ALA A 170 17.58 -4.09 -3.16
C ALA A 170 17.47 -4.61 -1.72
N PHE A 171 16.26 -4.71 -1.18
CA PHE A 171 16.00 -5.17 0.18
C PHE A 171 15.02 -6.35 0.17
N PRO A 172 15.49 -7.57 -0.14
CA PRO A 172 14.64 -8.75 -0.09
C PRO A 172 14.13 -9.00 1.34
N ALA A 173 12.99 -9.69 1.44
CA ALA A 173 12.40 -10.05 2.72
C ALA A 173 13.41 -10.86 3.54
N PRO A 174 13.69 -10.50 4.81
CA PRO A 174 14.57 -11.29 5.66
C PRO A 174 14.00 -12.70 5.82
N VAL A 175 14.85 -13.70 5.66
CA VAL A 175 14.50 -15.10 5.90
C VAL A 175 14.25 -15.25 7.40
N ALA A 176 13.19 -15.94 7.78
CA ALA A 176 12.98 -16.31 9.17
C ALA A 176 14.16 -17.19 9.60
N GLU A 177 15.03 -16.68 10.47
CA GLU A 177 16.00 -17.55 11.16
C GLU A 177 15.16 -18.51 12.01
N GLY A 178 15.17 -19.79 11.62
CA GLY A 178 14.44 -20.83 12.33
C GLY A 178 14.89 -20.88 13.80
N GLY A 179 13.94 -20.67 14.70
CA GLY A 179 14.08 -20.81 16.14
C GLY A 179 12.78 -21.30 16.74
#